data_AF-A0A9E0W758-F1
#
_entry.id   AF-A0A9E0W758-F1
#
_cell.length_a   1.000
_cell.length_b   1.000
_cell.length_c   1.000
_cell.angle_alpha   90.00
_cell.angle_beta   90.00
_cell.angle_gamma   90.00
#
_symmetry.space_group_name_H-M   'P 1'
#
loop_
_entity.id
_entity.type
_entity.pdbx_description
1 polymer ?
#
loop_
_entity_poly.entity_id
_entity_poly.type
_entity_poly.pdbx_seq_one_letter_code
_entity_poly.pdbx_strand_id
1 'polypeptide(L)'
;MTDFSRASSLALFNEYCLQTGLDSATMLKAAKLPADTLANPESLIPYSRFLNLLELCAENPETRCLPLSMACIRASLFFGPLLYLIQNARTVGESLQELTHYYHLHSSGAYVGFERQ
;
A
#
# COMPACT_ATOMS: atom_id res chain seq x y z
N MET A 1 -4.24 5.65 19.13
CA MET A 1 -3.63 6.25 17.93
C MET A 1 -4.44 5.82 16.73
N THR A 2 -4.73 6.71 15.79
CA THR A 2 -5.40 6.33 14.54
C THR A 2 -4.32 5.98 13.53
N ASP A 3 -4.13 4.70 13.27
CA ASP A 3 -3.16 4.26 12.28
C ASP A 3 -3.60 4.61 10.85
N PHE A 4 -2.64 4.92 9.99
CA PHE A 4 -2.90 5.32 8.61
C PHE A 4 -1.94 4.66 7.62
N SER A 5 -2.39 4.62 6.36
CA SER A 5 -1.53 4.35 5.20
C SER A 5 -1.77 5.43 4.14
N ARG A 6 -0.81 5.66 3.26
CA ARG A 6 -1.07 6.37 2.01
C ARG A 6 -1.95 5.53 1.09
N ALA A 7 -2.83 6.17 0.35
CA ALA A 7 -3.63 5.50 -0.67
C ALA A 7 -2.79 4.91 -1.80
N SER A 8 -1.54 5.37 -1.99
CA SER A 8 -0.56 4.76 -2.89
C SER A 8 -0.27 3.30 -2.56
N SER A 9 -0.51 2.85 -1.33
CA SER A 9 -0.46 1.43 -0.96
C SER A 9 -1.51 0.57 -1.69
N LEU A 10 -2.49 1.20 -2.34
CA LEU A 10 -3.51 0.59 -3.20
C LEU A 10 -3.27 0.88 -4.70
N ALA A 11 -2.08 1.32 -5.10
CA ALA A 11 -1.80 1.73 -6.49
C ALA A 11 -2.10 0.64 -7.53
N LEU A 12 -2.03 -0.64 -7.15
CA LEU A 12 -2.34 -1.76 -8.03
C LEU A 12 -3.76 -2.34 -7.86
N PHE A 13 -4.56 -1.73 -6.98
CA PHE A 13 -5.85 -2.29 -6.61
C PHE A 13 -6.86 -2.28 -7.76
N ASN A 14 -6.79 -1.28 -8.63
CA ASN A 14 -7.69 -1.22 -9.78
C ASN A 14 -7.39 -2.34 -10.79
N GLU A 15 -6.11 -2.58 -11.07
CA GLU A 15 -5.67 -3.68 -11.93
C GLU A 15 -6.04 -5.04 -11.32
N TYR A 16 -5.89 -5.19 -10.01
CA TYR A 16 -6.32 -6.37 -9.28
C TYR A 16 -7.82 -6.63 -9.50
N CYS A 17 -8.66 -5.61 -9.34
CA CYS A 17 -10.10 -5.72 -9.55
C CYS A 17 -10.43 -6.12 -11.00
N LEU A 18 -9.77 -5.51 -11.98
CA LEU A 18 -9.96 -5.84 -13.39
C LEU A 18 -9.58 -7.31 -13.71
N GLN A 19 -8.50 -7.83 -13.11
CA GLN A 19 -8.05 -9.21 -13.33
C GLN A 19 -8.97 -10.25 -12.66
N THR A 20 -9.67 -9.87 -11.60
CA THR A 20 -10.52 -10.75 -10.80
C THR A 20 -12.01 -10.59 -11.11
N GLY A 21 -12.36 -9.69 -12.02
CA GLY A 21 -13.76 -9.36 -12.34
C GLY A 21 -14.50 -8.58 -11.25
N LEU A 22 -13.77 -8.05 -10.26
CA LEU A 22 -14.32 -7.22 -9.20
C LEU A 22 -14.46 -5.75 -9.66
N ASP A 23 -15.41 -5.03 -9.08
CA ASP A 23 -15.54 -3.58 -9.26
C ASP A 23 -14.83 -2.84 -8.13
N SER A 24 -13.79 -2.06 -8.47
CA SER A 24 -12.97 -1.35 -7.48
C SER A 24 -13.77 -0.35 -6.65
N ALA A 25 -14.72 0.36 -7.26
CA ALA A 25 -15.58 1.32 -6.56
C ALA A 25 -16.48 0.64 -5.51
N THR A 26 -17.08 -0.50 -5.87
CA THR A 26 -17.90 -1.31 -4.96
C THR A 26 -17.07 -1.84 -3.79
N MET A 27 -15.86 -2.34 -4.06
CA MET A 27 -14.95 -2.84 -3.03
C MET A 27 -14.49 -1.74 -2.07
N LEU A 28 -14.11 -0.56 -2.58
CA LEU A 28 -13.76 0.60 -1.74
C LEU A 28 -14.93 1.01 -0.85
N LYS A 29 -16.15 1.06 -1.42
CA LYS A 29 -17.35 1.39 -0.67
C LYS A 29 -17.64 0.37 0.44
N ALA A 30 -17.50 -0.93 0.15
CA ALA A 30 -17.65 -1.99 1.14
C ALA A 30 -16.60 -1.88 2.26
N ALA A 31 -15.37 -1.51 1.91
CA ALA A 31 -14.30 -1.23 2.86
C ALA A 31 -14.44 0.11 3.61
N LYS A 32 -15.48 0.91 3.29
CA LYS A 32 -15.73 2.27 3.80
C LYS A 32 -14.63 3.28 3.44
N LEU A 33 -13.90 3.06 2.36
CA LEU A 33 -12.91 4.00 1.82
C LEU A 33 -13.60 5.06 0.93
N PRO A 34 -13.06 6.29 0.87
CA PRO A 34 -13.52 7.31 -0.07
C PRO A 34 -13.46 6.81 -1.53
N ALA A 35 -14.43 7.19 -2.36
CA ALA A 35 -14.50 6.73 -3.76
C ALA A 35 -13.33 7.26 -4.61
N ASP A 36 -12.75 8.39 -4.22
CA ASP A 36 -11.61 9.03 -4.86
C ASP A 36 -10.25 8.54 -4.33
N THR A 37 -10.22 7.52 -3.44
CA THR A 37 -8.99 6.97 -2.85
C THR A 37 -7.93 6.65 -3.91
N LEU A 38 -8.32 5.97 -5.00
CA LEU A 38 -7.37 5.57 -6.05
C LEU A 38 -6.93 6.73 -6.94
N ALA A 39 -7.75 7.79 -7.05
CA ALA A 39 -7.41 8.99 -7.79
C ALA A 39 -6.45 9.90 -6.99
N ASN A 40 -6.42 9.75 -5.67
CA ASN A 40 -5.64 10.56 -4.74
C ASN A 40 -4.63 9.69 -3.96
N PRO A 41 -3.57 9.16 -4.61
CA PRO A 41 -2.60 8.24 -3.97
C PRO A 41 -1.88 8.85 -2.77
N GLU A 42 -1.74 10.18 -2.73
CA GLU A 42 -1.12 10.88 -1.60
C GLU A 42 -2.06 11.08 -0.41
N SER A 43 -3.34 10.75 -0.52
CA SER A 43 -4.26 10.88 0.61
C SER A 43 -3.94 9.88 1.72
N LEU A 44 -4.20 10.27 2.96
CA LEU A 44 -4.13 9.37 4.11
C LEU A 44 -5.46 8.63 4.25
N ILE A 45 -5.39 7.31 4.30
CA ILE A 45 -6.54 6.45 4.58
C ILE A 45 -6.38 5.77 5.94
N PRO A 46 -7.48 5.56 6.69
CA PRO A 46 -7.41 4.81 7.94
C PRO A 46 -6.90 3.39 7.69
N TYR A 47 -5.87 2.97 8.43
CA TYR A 47 -5.24 1.66 8.23
C TYR A 47 -6.23 0.50 8.46
N SER A 48 -7.16 0.65 9.40
CA SER A 48 -8.23 -0.33 9.63
C SER A 48 -9.14 -0.56 8.43
N ARG A 49 -9.40 0.48 7.62
CA ARG A 49 -10.20 0.37 6.39
C ARG A 49 -9.40 -0.26 5.25
N PHE A 50 -8.10 0.01 5.20
CA PHE A 50 -7.19 -0.69 4.30
C PHE A 50 -7.17 -2.19 4.60
N LEU A 51 -7.04 -2.59 5.87
CA LEU A 51 -7.09 -4.01 6.27
C LEU A 51 -8.43 -4.66 5.90
N ASN A 52 -9.55 -3.98 6.18
CA ASN A 52 -10.88 -4.46 5.79
C ASN A 52 -11.00 -4.69 4.27
N LEU A 53 -10.38 -3.84 3.45
CA LEU A 53 -10.33 -4.05 2.00
C LEU A 53 -9.56 -5.34 1.64
N LEU A 54 -8.41 -5.58 2.28
CA LEU A 54 -7.63 -6.80 2.05
C LEU A 54 -8.38 -8.07 2.50
N GLU A 55 -9.12 -7.99 3.61
CA GLU A 55 -9.98 -9.08 4.09
C GLU A 55 -11.10 -9.39 3.10
N LEU A 56 -11.82 -8.37 2.61
CA LEU A 56 -12.85 -8.52 1.56
C LEU A 56 -12.28 -9.12 0.26
N CYS A 57 -11.04 -8.78 -0.07
CA CYS A 57 -10.35 -9.43 -1.18
C CYS A 57 -10.15 -10.93 -0.87
N ALA A 58 -9.57 -11.27 0.28
CA ALA A 58 -9.27 -12.65 0.66
C ALA A 58 -10.48 -13.59 0.76
N GLU A 59 -11.69 -13.06 0.99
CA GLU A 59 -12.94 -13.82 0.97
C GLU A 59 -13.25 -14.44 -0.41
N ASN A 60 -12.71 -13.87 -1.50
CA ASN A 60 -12.92 -14.38 -2.86
C ASN A 60 -11.91 -15.49 -3.18
N PRO A 61 -12.35 -16.76 -3.39
CA PRO A 61 -11.45 -17.91 -3.57
C PRO A 61 -10.46 -17.76 -4.73
N GLU A 62 -10.85 -17.08 -5.79
CA GLU A 62 -10.01 -16.84 -6.99
C GLU A 62 -8.90 -15.80 -6.74
N THR A 63 -8.93 -15.13 -5.59
CA THR A 63 -8.09 -13.97 -5.33
C THR A 63 -7.15 -14.14 -4.13
N ARG A 64 -7.25 -15.28 -3.44
CA ARG A 64 -6.54 -15.60 -2.19
C ARG A 64 -5.01 -15.40 -2.25
N CYS A 65 -4.39 -15.43 -3.43
CA CYS A 65 -2.94 -15.24 -3.62
C CYS A 65 -2.55 -14.01 -4.45
N LEU A 66 -3.50 -13.27 -5.04
CA LEU A 66 -3.19 -12.16 -5.94
C LEU A 66 -2.56 -10.93 -5.24
N PRO A 67 -2.97 -10.53 -4.02
CA PRO A 67 -2.37 -9.37 -3.35
C PRO A 67 -0.86 -9.51 -3.11
N LEU A 68 -0.40 -10.72 -2.80
CA LEU A 68 1.02 -11.02 -2.56
C LEU A 68 1.83 -11.05 -3.86
N SER A 69 1.26 -11.60 -4.94
CA SER A 69 1.94 -11.66 -6.24
C SER A 69 2.05 -10.28 -6.90
N MET A 70 1.06 -9.41 -6.72
CA MET A 70 1.09 -8.05 -7.25
C MET A 70 2.06 -7.13 -6.49
N ALA A 71 2.16 -7.25 -5.17
CA ALA A 71 3.12 -6.50 -4.36
C ALA A 71 4.58 -6.81 -4.72
N CYS A 72 4.89 -8.08 -5.02
CA CYS A 72 6.25 -8.51 -5.39
C CYS A 72 6.72 -8.00 -6.77
N ILE A 73 5.82 -7.78 -7.73
CA ILE A 73 6.21 -7.44 -9.11
C ILE A 73 6.38 -5.92 -9.30
N ARG A 74 5.67 -5.07 -8.55
CA ARG A 74 5.74 -3.61 -8.71
C ARG A 74 5.75 -2.83 -7.40
N ALA A 75 6.65 -3.20 -6.49
CA ALA A 75 6.88 -2.50 -5.22
C ALA A 75 7.14 -0.99 -5.39
N SER A 76 7.65 -0.53 -6.53
CA SER A 76 7.85 0.89 -6.83
C SER A 76 6.55 1.71 -6.78
N LEU A 77 5.41 1.16 -7.17
CA LEU A 77 4.15 1.92 -7.19
C LEU A 77 3.58 2.17 -5.79
N PHE A 78 4.03 1.45 -4.77
CA PHE A 78 3.47 1.53 -3.42
C PHE A 78 3.99 2.73 -2.63
N PHE A 79 5.28 3.04 -2.77
CA PHE A 79 5.94 3.98 -1.86
C PHE A 79 5.75 5.47 -2.22
N GLY A 80 5.13 5.79 -3.36
CA GLY A 80 4.86 7.20 -3.73
C GLY A 80 6.12 8.09 -3.61
N PRO A 81 6.06 9.25 -2.94
CA PRO A 81 7.22 10.12 -2.73
C PRO A 81 8.38 9.50 -1.96
N LEU A 82 8.11 8.52 -1.07
CA LEU A 82 9.17 7.81 -0.36
C LEU A 82 10.06 7.03 -1.34
N LEU A 83 9.51 6.54 -2.46
CA LEU A 83 10.32 5.92 -3.51
C LEU A 83 11.32 6.90 -4.10
N TYR A 84 10.96 8.19 -4.25
CA TYR A 84 11.87 9.20 -4.80
C TYR A 84 13.11 9.34 -3.92
N LEU A 85 12.94 9.40 -2.60
CA LEU A 85 14.06 9.46 -1.65
C LEU A 85 14.95 8.21 -1.76
N ILE A 86 14.34 7.03 -1.74
CA ILE A 86 15.04 5.74 -1.81
C ILE A 86 15.82 5.59 -3.12
N GLN A 87 15.26 6.01 -4.26
CA GLN A 87 15.89 5.90 -5.59
C GLN A 87 17.00 6.93 -5.84
N ASN A 88 16.98 8.07 -5.16
CA ASN A 88 17.98 9.13 -5.35
C ASN A 88 19.12 9.09 -4.31
N ALA A 89 19.08 8.14 -3.37
CA ALA A 89 20.20 7.86 -2.49
C ALA A 89 21.42 7.35 -3.27
N ARG A 90 22.62 7.68 -2.79
CA ARG A 90 23.88 7.37 -3.49
C ARG A 90 24.33 5.93 -3.28
N THR A 91 23.87 5.31 -2.20
CA THR A 91 24.21 3.93 -1.85
C THR A 91 22.98 3.19 -1.35
N VAL A 92 23.03 1.86 -1.41
CA VAL A 92 21.98 1.00 -0.83
C VAL A 92 21.82 1.27 0.68
N GLY A 93 22.92 1.54 1.39
CA GLY A 93 22.87 1.89 2.81
C GLY A 93 22.07 3.16 3.07
N GLU A 94 22.32 4.20 2.26
CA GLU A 94 21.54 5.45 2.31
C GLU A 94 20.06 5.20 1.96
N SER A 95 19.76 4.42 0.91
CA SER A 95 18.37 4.06 0.56
C SER A 95 17.62 3.39 1.72
N LEU A 96 18.26 2.48 2.45
CA LEU A 96 17.67 1.80 3.60
C LEU A 96 17.53 2.73 4.82
N GLN A 97 18.44 3.69 4.98
CA GLN A 97 18.33 4.74 6.00
C GLN A 97 17.16 5.68 5.70
N GLU A 98 17.00 6.13 4.45
CA GLU A 98 15.86 6.95 4.00
C GLU A 98 14.54 6.22 4.23
N LEU A 99 14.46 4.94 3.87
CA LEU A 99 13.29 4.10 4.15
C LEU A 99 12.99 4.06 5.66
N THR A 100 13.98 3.75 6.49
CA THR A 100 13.81 3.69 7.95
C THR A 100 13.36 5.03 8.53
N HIS A 101 13.95 6.13 8.06
CA HIS A 101 13.67 7.46 8.59
C HIS A 101 12.28 7.96 8.21
N TYR A 102 11.83 7.70 6.97
CA TYR A 102 10.61 8.31 6.43
C TYR A 102 9.42 7.35 6.27
N TYR A 103 9.55 6.05 6.58
CA TYR A 103 8.44 5.10 6.45
C TYR A 103 7.19 5.52 7.23
N HIS A 104 7.36 6.11 8.42
CA HIS A 104 6.27 6.60 9.25
C HIS A 104 5.38 7.66 8.60
N LEU A 105 5.88 8.39 7.57
CA LEU A 105 5.08 9.35 6.78
C LEU A 105 4.26 8.68 5.67
N HIS A 106 4.66 7.46 5.30
CA HIS A 106 4.00 6.62 4.31
C HIS A 106 2.95 5.71 4.97
N SER A 107 3.29 5.07 6.08
CA SER A 107 2.38 4.19 6.82
C SER A 107 2.79 4.06 8.28
N SER A 108 1.81 3.96 9.17
CA SER A 108 2.02 3.59 10.59
C SER A 108 1.74 2.11 10.85
N GLY A 109 1.36 1.34 9.82
CA GLY A 109 1.02 -0.09 9.95
C GLY A 109 2.22 -1.02 10.14
N ALA A 110 3.45 -0.52 10.02
CA ALA A 110 4.66 -1.28 10.28
C ALA A 110 5.77 -0.38 10.85
N TYR A 111 6.71 -1.01 11.55
CA TYR A 111 7.96 -0.38 11.97
C TYR A 111 9.09 -0.90 11.09
N VAL A 112 9.91 0.02 10.57
CA VAL A 112 11.11 -0.30 9.81
C VAL A 112 12.32 0.19 10.60
N GLY A 113 13.32 -0.66 10.74
CA GLY A 113 14.54 -0.36 11.48
C GLY A 113 15.65 -1.34 11.15
N PHE A 114 16.87 -1.00 11.57
CA PHE A 114 18.00 -1.90 11.49
C PHE A 114 18.08 -2.76 12.75
N GLU A 115 18.14 -4.07 12.58
CA GLU A 115 18.48 -4.99 13.65
C GLU A 115 20.01 -5.09 13.72
N ARG A 116 20.60 -4.73 14.86
CA ARG A 116 22.02 -4.99 15.11
C ARG A 116 22.14 -6.40 15.67
N GLN A 117 22.88 -7.26 14.97
CA GLN A 117 23.33 -8.55 15.49
C GLN A 117 24.43 -8.36 16.53
#